data_AF-A0A0F9CPP3-F1
#
_entry.id   AF-A0A0F9CPP3-F1
#
_cell.length_a   1.000
_cell.length_b   1.000
_cell.length_c   1.000
_cell.angle_alpha   90.00
_cell.angle_beta   90.00
_cell.angle_gamma   90.00
#
_symmetry.space_group_name_H-M   'P 1'
#
loop_
_entity.id
_entity.type
_entity.pdbx_description
1 polymer ?
#
loop_
_entity_poly.entity_id
_entity_poly.type
_entity_poly.pdbx_seq_one_letter_code
_entity_poly.pdbx_strand_id
1 'polypeptide(L)' 'AAEAARLAGVHYTTVTYAILTGRLKAEKFASVWLVNKASLRQYIQEVQTRKAKQEVKSRGL' A
#
# COMPACT_ATOMS: atom_id res chain seq x y z
N ALA A 1 6.97 -5.57 5.53
CA ALA A 1 5.80 -4.67 5.73
C ALA A 1 6.17 -3.23 6.12
N ALA A 2 7.00 -3.01 7.15
CA ALA A 2 7.36 -1.65 7.58
C ALA A 2 8.03 -0.79 6.49
N GLU A 3 8.94 -1.38 5.70
CA GLU A 3 9.58 -0.70 4.57
C GLU A 3 8.58 -0.34 3.47
N ALA A 4 7.67 -1.25 3.12
CA ALA A 4 6.61 -1.01 2.15
C ALA A 4 5.69 0.16 2.55
N ALA A 5 5.41 0.31 3.84
CA ALA A 5 4.61 1.43 4.36
C ALA A 5 5.30 2.78 4.14
N ARG A 6 6.62 2.84 4.39
CA ARG A 6 7.42 4.04 4.11
C ARG A 6 7.44 4.39 2.62
N LEU A 7 7.67 3.39 1.77
CA LEU A 7 7.71 3.60 0.31
C LEU A 7 6.36 4.02 -0.29
N ALA A 8 5.26 3.50 0.26
CA ALA A 8 3.91 3.86 -0.19
C ALA A 8 3.38 5.15 0.46
N GLY A 9 4.04 5.70 1.46
CA GLY A 9 3.56 6.87 2.20
C GLY A 9 2.19 6.62 2.85
N VAL A 10 2.03 5.44 3.45
CA VAL A 10 0.81 5.01 4.16
C VAL A 10 1.16 4.43 5.51
N HIS A 11 0.16 4.30 6.39
CA HIS A 11 0.35 3.72 7.71
C HIS A 11 0.64 2.21 7.64
N TYR A 12 1.39 1.69 8.62
CA TYR A 12 1.72 0.26 8.70
C TYR A 12 0.49 -0.65 8.70
N THR A 13 -0.58 -0.22 9.38
CA THR A 13 -1.86 -0.95 9.43
C THR A 13 -2.52 -1.04 8.06
N THR A 14 -2.38 -0.02 7.21
CA THR A 14 -2.90 -0.02 5.83
C THR A 14 -2.19 -1.04 4.97
N VAL A 15 -0.85 -1.14 5.09
CA VAL A 15 -0.07 -2.17 4.38
C VAL A 15 -0.41 -3.56 4.89
N THR A 16 -0.50 -3.74 6.20
CA THR A 16 -0.88 -5.02 6.81
C THR A 16 -2.25 -5.47 6.33
N TYR A 17 -3.23 -4.56 6.31
CA TYR A 17 -4.56 -4.82 5.77
C TYR A 17 -4.51 -5.17 4.27
N ALA A 18 -3.71 -4.46 3.47
CA ALA A 18 -3.55 -4.77 2.05
C ALA A 18 -2.94 -6.17 1.81
N ILE A 19 -2.03 -6.62 2.67
CA ILE A 19 -1.49 -7.98 2.63
C ILE A 19 -2.57 -9.00 2.99
N LEU A 20 -3.27 -8.80 4.11
CA LEU A 20 -4.30 -9.71 4.60
C LEU A 20 -5.50 -9.84 3.66
N THR A 21 -5.83 -8.79 2.91
CA THR A 21 -6.90 -8.78 1.91
C THR A 21 -6.44 -9.21 0.50
N GLY A 22 -5.19 -9.67 0.35
CA GLY A 22 -4.65 -10.14 -0.93
C GLY A 22 -4.35 -9.05 -1.95
N ARG A 23 -4.49 -7.78 -1.58
CA ARG A 23 -4.22 -6.62 -2.44
C ARG A 23 -2.73 -6.34 -2.62
N LEU A 24 -1.91 -6.80 -1.69
CA LEU A 24 -0.46 -6.71 -1.75
C LEU A 24 0.13 -8.10 -1.56
N LYS A 25 0.77 -8.64 -2.60
CA LYS A 25 1.39 -9.96 -2.52
C LYS A 25 2.61 -9.90 -1.60
N ALA A 26 2.57 -10.71 -0.54
CA ALA A 26 3.66 -10.86 0.40
C ALA A 26 3.72 -12.29 0.92
N GLU A 27 4.92 -12.72 1.29
CA GLU A 27 5.18 -14.01 1.94
C GLU A 27 5.54 -13.77 3.40
N LYS A 28 5.02 -14.61 4.29
CA LYS A 28 5.36 -14.55 5.71
C LYS A 28 6.58 -15.42 5.97
N PHE A 29 7.69 -14.80 6.34
CA PHE A 29 8.91 -15.47 6.74
C PHE A 29 9.17 -15.21 8.23
N ALA A 30 8.96 -16.24 9.06
CA ALA A 30 8.94 -16.13 10.52
C ALA A 30 7.99 -15.01 11.01
N SER A 31 8.56 -13.94 11.58
CA SER A 31 7.85 -12.77 12.10
C SER A 31 7.77 -11.60 11.12
N VAL A 32 8.30 -11.75 9.89
CA VAL A 32 8.43 -10.66 8.91
C VAL A 32 7.61 -10.95 7.65
N TRP A 33 6.94 -9.92 7.14
CA TRP A 33 6.29 -9.95 5.82
C TRP A 33 7.25 -9.49 4.73
N LEU A 34 7.66 -10.40 3.87
CA LEU A 34 8.44 -10.17 2.66
C LEU A 34 7.49 -9.76 1.54
N VAL A 35 7.50 -8.47 1.20
CA VAL A 35 6.58 -7.93 0.18
C VAL A 35 7.18 -8.10 -1.20
N ASN A 36 6.41 -8.63 -2.14
CA ASN A 36 6.85 -8.74 -3.52
C ASN A 36 7.03 -7.34 -4.13
N LYS A 37 8.21 -7.06 -4.69
CA LYS A 37 8.58 -5.74 -5.22
C LYS A 37 7.68 -5.27 -6.37
N ALA A 38 7.26 -6.17 -7.26
CA ALA A 38 6.38 -5.82 -8.38
C ALA A 38 4.98 -5.45 -7.88
N SER A 39 4.44 -6.24 -6.96
CA SER A 39 3.15 -5.95 -6.33
C SER A 39 3.20 -4.65 -5.51
N LEU A 40 4.31 -4.37 -4.82
CA LEU A 40 4.50 -3.11 -4.10
C LEU A 40 4.45 -1.90 -5.04
N ARG A 41 5.11 -1.94 -6.20
CA ARG A 41 5.06 -0.83 -7.17
C ARG A 41 3.64 -0.55 -7.65
N GLN A 42 2.89 -1.60 -7.98
CA GLN A 42 1.48 -1.47 -8.38
C GLN A 42 0.64 -0.85 -7.26
N TYR A 43 0.83 -1.33 -6.02
CA TYR A 43 0.14 -0.81 -4.85
C TYR A 43 0.44 0.67 -4.60
N ILE A 44 1.69 1.10 -4.73
CA ILE A 44 2.09 2.51 -4.60
C ILE A 44 1.35 3.37 -5.63
N GLN A 45 1.34 2.92 -6.89
CA GLN A 45 0.66 3.64 -7.97
C GLN A 45 -0.86 3.76 -7.72
N GLU A 46 -1.50 2.69 -7.24
CA GLU A 46 -2.91 2.73 -6.83
C GLU A 46 -3.17 3.74 -5.70
N VAL A 47 -2.33 3.74 -4.67
CA VAL A 47 -2.45 4.66 -3.52
C VAL A 47 -2.35 6.11 -3.97
N GLN A 48 -1.36 6.44 -4.80
CA GLN A 48 -1.18 7.80 -5.31
C GLN A 48 -2.36 8.24 -6.19
N THR A 49 -2.84 7.35 -7.06
CA THR A 49 -4.01 7.62 -7.91
C THR A 49 -5.26 7.90 -7.07
N ARG A 50 -5.45 7.19 -5.95
CA ARG A 50 -6.58 7.41 -5.04
C ARG A 50 -6.47 8.74 -4.31
N LYS A 51 -5.28 9.09 -3.81
CA LYS A 51 -5.05 10.39 -3.18
C LYS A 51 -5.35 11.53 -4.16
N ALA A 52 -4.87 11.43 -5.40
CA ALA A 52 -5.16 12.42 -6.43
C ALA A 52 -6.66 12.55 -6.73
N LYS A 53 -7.40 11.43 -6.86
CA LYS A 53 -8.85 11.45 -7.06
C LYS A 53 -9.61 12.07 -5.89
N GLN A 54 -9.18 11.82 -4.66
CA GLN A 54 -9.78 12.41 -3.46
C GLN A 54 -9.52 13.92 -3.38
N GLU A 55 -8.32 14.37 -3.73
CA GLU A 55 -7.97 15.79 -3.75
C GLU A 55 -8.82 16.56 -4.78
N VAL A 56 -8.96 16.03 -6.00
CA VAL A 56 -9.82 16.64 -7.03
C VAL A 56 -11.28 16.71 -6.57
N LYS A 57 -11.79 15.66 -5.92
CA LYS A 57 -13.16 15.66 -5.38
C LYS A 57 -13.34 16.68 -4.24
N SER A 58 -12.34 16.84 -3.38
CA SER A 58 -12.40 17.77 -2.25
C SER A 58 -12.34 19.25 -2.65
N ARG A 59 -11.77 19.56 -3.82
CA ARG A 59 -11.67 20.94 -4.35
C ARG A 59 -12.86 21.35 -5.22
N GLY A 60 -13.79 20.43 -5.50
CA GLY A 60 -14.92 20.63 -6.40
C GLY A 60 -16.29 20.67 -5.72
N LEU A 61 -16.38 21.16 -4.48
CA LEU A 61 -17.63 21.38 -3.75
C LEU A 61 -17.77 22.85 -3.35
#